data_AF-A0A914QHV7-F1
#
_entry.id   AF-A0A914QHV7-F1
#
_cell.length_a   1.000
_cell.length_b   1.000
_cell.length_c   1.000
_cell.angle_alpha   90.00
_cell.angle_beta   90.00
_cell.angle_gamma   90.00
#
_symmetry.space_group_name_H-M   'P 1'
#
loop_
_entity.id
_entity.type
_entity.pdbx_description
1 polymer ?
#
loop_
_entity_poly.entity_id
_entity_poly.type
_entity_poly.pdbx_seq_one_letter_code
_entity_poly.pdbx_strand_id
1 'polypeptide(L)'
;MDWSLREGYSWTEDKEHCEEYGRMLQADASKVSMRAKKRGLPQLGTLGAGNHYGEVQVVYEIYDKHAAAKMGIEEKGQVCVMVHCGSRGLGHQVATDALVEMEKAMARDGIFVNDRQLACARIQSTEGQNYLKGMAAAANFAWVNRSCMTFCVRQAFSRIFNSSPDDLDMHVIYDVSHNIAKFEEHWIDGRPKELCVHRKAFGPHHPLIPVDYQLTGQPVLIGGSMGTCSYILSGTQKGMRETFGTTCHGAGRAMSRSKSRRNILFEDVLENLKQKGISIRVASPKLVMEEAPESYKDVTDVVNTCHEAGISKLAVKLRPIAVIKG
;
A
#
# COMPACT_ATOMS: atom_id res chain seq x y z
N MET A 1 4.73 -13.36 5.53
CA MET A 1 3.95 -14.36 4.77
C MET A 1 4.17 -15.80 5.23
N ASP A 2 5.41 -16.28 5.44
CA ASP A 2 5.66 -17.68 5.86
C ASP A 2 4.87 -18.10 7.12
N TRP A 3 4.70 -17.20 8.10
CA TRP A 3 3.83 -17.44 9.25
C TRP A 3 2.36 -17.62 8.82
N SER A 4 1.83 -16.71 8.00
CA SER A 4 0.44 -16.75 7.51
C SER A 4 0.13 -18.04 6.75
N LEU A 5 1.07 -18.52 5.93
CA LEU A 5 0.96 -19.79 5.21
C LEU A 5 0.83 -20.97 6.18
N ARG A 6 1.73 -21.07 7.16
CA ARG A 6 1.71 -22.16 8.15
C ARG A 6 0.43 -22.16 8.98
N GLU A 7 -0.08 -20.98 9.34
CA GLU A 7 -1.33 -20.86 10.12
C GLU A 7 -2.61 -21.00 9.27
N GLY A 8 -2.48 -21.15 7.94
CA GLY A 8 -3.63 -21.34 7.03
C GLY A 8 -4.37 -20.06 6.65
N TYR A 9 -3.77 -18.88 6.85
CA TYR A 9 -4.34 -17.59 6.44
C TYR A 9 -4.01 -17.18 5.00
N SER A 10 -3.23 -17.96 4.27
CA SER A 10 -2.80 -17.61 2.90
C SER A 10 -2.62 -18.86 2.06
N TRP A 11 -2.86 -18.72 0.76
CA TRP A 11 -2.49 -19.72 -0.24
C TRP A 11 -1.02 -19.57 -0.62
N THR A 12 -0.43 -20.63 -1.16
CA THR A 12 1.01 -20.67 -1.45
C THR A 12 1.41 -19.57 -2.43
N GLU A 13 0.59 -19.37 -3.47
CA GLU A 13 0.76 -18.39 -4.54
C GLU A 13 0.57 -16.93 -4.07
N ASP A 14 -0.13 -16.68 -2.95
CA ASP A 14 -0.30 -15.31 -2.41
C ASP A 14 1.06 -14.68 -2.10
N LYS A 15 1.99 -15.50 -1.60
CA LYS A 15 3.36 -15.10 -1.30
C LYS A 15 4.10 -14.66 -2.55
N GLU A 16 3.90 -15.32 -3.68
CA GLU A 16 4.56 -14.99 -4.94
C GLU A 16 4.10 -13.65 -5.48
N HIS A 17 2.85 -13.28 -5.22
CA HIS A 17 2.23 -12.00 -5.57
C HIS A 17 2.41 -10.91 -4.51
N CYS A 18 3.32 -11.11 -3.55
CA CYS A 18 3.65 -10.08 -2.56
C CYS A 18 5.04 -9.51 -2.84
N GLU A 19 5.16 -8.19 -2.77
CA GLU A 19 6.45 -7.51 -2.76
C GLU A 19 7.37 -8.11 -1.67
N GLU A 20 8.65 -8.39 -1.99
CA GLU A 20 9.60 -9.12 -1.12
C GLU A 20 9.12 -10.50 -0.68
N TYR A 21 8.23 -11.14 -1.44
CA TYR A 21 7.52 -12.36 -1.01
C TYR A 21 6.84 -12.17 0.37
N GLY A 22 6.45 -10.93 0.66
CA GLY A 22 5.91 -10.46 1.93
C GLY A 22 6.77 -10.79 3.16
N ARG A 23 8.10 -10.73 3.01
CA ARG A 23 9.06 -10.87 4.11
C ARG A 23 10.41 -10.20 3.80
N MET A 24 10.74 -9.18 4.58
CA MET A 24 12.09 -8.63 4.71
C MET A 24 12.93 -9.45 5.70
N LEU A 25 14.04 -10.03 5.22
CA LEU A 25 14.89 -10.97 5.99
C LEU A 25 15.69 -10.29 7.09
N GLN A 26 16.03 -9.02 6.92
CA GLN A 26 16.79 -8.21 7.87
C GLN A 26 15.98 -7.77 9.10
N ALA A 27 14.71 -8.16 9.20
CA ALA A 27 13.87 -7.83 10.34
C ALA A 27 14.45 -8.40 11.65
N ASP A 28 14.54 -7.55 12.67
CA ASP A 28 15.01 -7.94 14.00
C ASP A 28 13.96 -7.55 15.05
N ALA A 29 13.29 -8.54 15.62
CA ALA A 29 12.25 -8.32 16.63
C ALA A 29 12.80 -7.74 17.94
N SER A 30 14.11 -7.81 18.20
CA SER A 30 14.74 -7.15 19.36
C SER A 30 14.80 -5.63 19.19
N LYS A 31 14.73 -5.13 17.95
CA LYS A 31 14.73 -3.69 17.61
C LYS A 31 13.33 -3.09 17.58
N VAL A 32 12.31 -3.88 17.90
CA VAL A 32 10.92 -3.42 18.07
C VAL A 32 10.63 -3.32 19.56
N SER A 33 10.36 -2.12 20.05
CA SER A 33 10.12 -1.86 21.47
C SER A 33 8.93 -2.66 22.03
N MET A 34 8.95 -2.93 23.33
CA MET A 34 7.81 -3.57 24.00
C MET A 34 6.53 -2.74 23.88
N ARG A 35 6.66 -1.41 23.84
CA ARG A 35 5.54 -0.50 23.60
C ARG A 35 4.96 -0.71 22.20
N ALA A 36 5.80 -0.82 21.17
CA ALA A 36 5.35 -1.07 19.80
C ALA A 36 4.62 -2.42 19.68
N LYS A 37 5.16 -3.48 20.29
CA LYS A 37 4.52 -4.81 20.34
C LYS A 37 3.17 -4.76 21.05
N LYS A 38 3.09 -4.15 22.24
CA LYS A 38 1.84 -3.99 23.01
C LYS A 38 0.76 -3.24 22.23
N ARG A 39 1.14 -2.22 21.44
CA ARG A 39 0.20 -1.48 20.58
C ARG A 39 -0.23 -2.28 19.35
N GLY A 40 0.69 -3.05 18.77
CA GLY A 40 0.50 -3.76 17.51
C GLY A 40 -0.31 -5.04 17.62
N LEU A 41 0.06 -5.92 18.57
CA LEU A 41 -0.46 -7.29 18.64
C LEU A 41 -2.00 -7.36 18.70
N PRO A 42 -2.71 -6.53 19.49
CA PRO A 42 -4.18 -6.56 19.53
C PRO A 42 -4.85 -6.06 18.23
N GLN A 43 -4.08 -5.47 17.31
CA GLN A 43 -4.57 -4.86 16.07
C GLN A 43 -4.27 -5.72 14.84
N LEU A 44 -3.67 -6.90 14.99
CA LEU A 44 -3.41 -7.80 13.87
C LEU A 44 -4.74 -8.28 13.25
N GLY A 45 -4.80 -8.31 11.92
CA GLY A 45 -6.01 -8.64 11.16
C GLY A 45 -7.04 -7.50 11.08
N THR A 46 -6.64 -6.24 11.27
CA THR A 46 -7.56 -5.08 11.27
C THR A 46 -7.20 -4.02 10.23
N LEU A 47 -8.21 -3.30 9.72
CA LEU A 47 -8.03 -2.11 8.85
C LEU A 47 -7.50 -0.92 9.65
N GLY A 48 -8.22 -0.59 10.71
CA GLY A 48 -8.11 0.64 11.47
C GLY A 48 -8.45 1.92 10.71
N ALA A 49 -8.01 3.04 11.27
CA ALA A 49 -8.50 4.37 10.91
C ALA A 49 -7.68 5.07 9.79
N GLY A 50 -8.15 6.26 9.42
CA GLY A 50 -7.54 7.13 8.43
C GLY A 50 -7.92 6.73 7.01
N ASN A 51 -6.96 6.79 6.09
CA ASN A 51 -7.18 6.43 4.69
C ASN A 51 -7.22 4.91 4.44
N HIS A 52 -7.16 4.07 5.47
CA HIS A 52 -7.30 2.62 5.33
C HIS A 52 -8.74 2.21 5.02
N TYR A 53 -8.90 1.17 4.20
CA TYR A 53 -10.20 0.63 3.80
C TYR A 53 -10.08 -0.81 3.26
N GLY A 54 -11.20 -1.51 3.24
CA GLY A 54 -11.45 -2.62 2.33
C GLY A 54 -12.51 -2.19 1.33
N GLU A 55 -12.29 -2.37 0.05
CA GLU A 55 -13.19 -1.88 -1.00
C GLU A 55 -13.52 -2.98 -1.99
N VAL A 56 -14.80 -3.22 -2.22
CA VAL A 56 -15.27 -4.04 -3.35
C VAL A 56 -15.45 -3.09 -4.52
N GLN A 57 -14.76 -3.41 -5.61
CA GLN A 57 -14.65 -2.60 -6.81
C GLN A 57 -15.09 -3.42 -8.01
N VAL A 58 -15.42 -2.72 -9.10
CA VAL A 58 -15.61 -3.35 -10.41
C VAL A 58 -14.67 -2.72 -11.42
N VAL A 59 -14.15 -3.54 -12.32
CA VAL A 59 -13.33 -3.13 -13.45
C VAL A 59 -14.18 -2.24 -14.36
N TYR A 60 -13.81 -0.96 -14.46
CA TYR A 60 -14.53 0.03 -15.25
C TYR A 60 -13.93 0.19 -16.65
N GLU A 61 -12.60 0.21 -16.74
CA GLU A 61 -11.89 0.35 -18.01
C GLU A 61 -10.61 -0.48 -18.01
N ILE A 62 -10.27 -1.05 -19.16
CA ILE A 62 -9.04 -1.82 -19.39
C ILE A 62 -8.24 -1.10 -20.46
N TYR A 63 -7.11 -0.51 -20.07
CA TYR A 63 -6.21 0.24 -20.96
C TYR A 63 -5.14 -0.66 -21.59
N ASP A 64 -4.65 -1.64 -20.83
CA ASP A 64 -3.68 -2.63 -21.30
C ASP A 64 -4.24 -4.04 -21.10
N LYS A 65 -4.78 -4.62 -22.18
CA LYS A 65 -5.38 -5.95 -22.17
C LYS A 65 -4.37 -7.05 -21.81
N HIS A 66 -3.11 -6.91 -22.19
CA HIS A 66 -2.10 -7.92 -21.91
C HIS A 66 -1.73 -7.90 -20.42
N ALA A 67 -1.50 -6.72 -19.87
CA ALA A 67 -1.23 -6.56 -18.43
C ALA A 67 -2.43 -6.99 -17.58
N ALA A 68 -3.65 -6.60 -17.97
CA ALA A 68 -4.88 -7.01 -17.28
C ALA A 68 -5.05 -8.55 -17.27
N ALA A 69 -4.91 -9.20 -18.43
CA ALA A 69 -5.02 -10.65 -18.51
C ALA A 69 -3.97 -11.38 -17.64
N LYS A 70 -2.73 -10.86 -17.56
CA LYS A 70 -1.72 -11.41 -16.64
C LYS A 70 -2.07 -11.23 -15.17
N MET A 71 -2.85 -10.21 -14.83
CA MET A 71 -3.38 -9.96 -13.49
C MET A 71 -4.67 -10.75 -13.21
N GLY A 72 -5.11 -11.64 -14.10
CA GLY A 72 -6.39 -12.35 -13.97
C GLY A 72 -7.61 -11.45 -14.20
N ILE A 73 -7.43 -10.30 -14.85
CA ILE A 73 -8.52 -9.38 -15.19
C ILE A 73 -8.86 -9.53 -16.68
N GLU A 74 -9.98 -10.15 -16.98
CA GLU A 74 -10.35 -10.55 -18.35
C GLU A 74 -11.31 -9.55 -19.01
N GLU A 75 -12.21 -8.94 -18.25
CA GLU A 75 -13.28 -8.12 -18.79
C GLU A 75 -13.72 -6.95 -17.89
N LYS A 76 -14.46 -6.02 -18.50
CA LYS A 76 -15.13 -4.94 -17.78
C LYS A 76 -16.27 -5.52 -16.96
N GLY A 77 -16.44 -5.04 -15.73
CA GLY A 77 -17.46 -5.51 -14.81
C GLY A 77 -16.97 -6.57 -13.82
N GLN A 78 -15.79 -7.18 -14.06
CA GLN A 78 -15.18 -8.11 -13.10
C GLN A 78 -15.03 -7.46 -11.72
N VAL A 79 -15.37 -8.21 -10.67
CA VAL A 79 -15.32 -7.74 -9.28
C VAL A 79 -13.92 -7.96 -8.73
N CYS A 80 -13.35 -6.92 -8.11
CA CYS A 80 -12.07 -6.99 -7.41
C CYS A 80 -12.24 -6.50 -5.97
N VAL A 81 -11.35 -6.93 -5.07
CA VAL A 81 -11.30 -6.42 -3.70
C VAL A 81 -9.94 -5.79 -3.44
N MET A 82 -9.94 -4.53 -3.01
CA MET A 82 -8.73 -3.80 -2.64
C MET A 82 -8.68 -3.62 -1.12
N VAL A 83 -7.55 -4.01 -0.51
CA VAL A 83 -7.30 -3.81 0.91
C VAL A 83 -6.16 -2.81 1.08
N HIS A 84 -6.48 -1.64 1.64
CA HIS A 84 -5.50 -0.62 1.97
C HIS A 84 -5.29 -0.56 3.48
N CYS A 85 -4.15 -1.06 3.95
CA CYS A 85 -3.75 -1.01 5.36
C CYS A 85 -2.23 -1.15 5.50
N GLY A 86 -1.72 -0.88 6.71
CA GLY A 86 -0.30 -0.98 7.06
C GLY A 86 -0.04 -1.72 8.37
N SER A 87 1.08 -1.38 9.00
CA SER A 87 1.64 -2.00 10.21
C SER A 87 0.90 -1.65 11.51
N ARG A 88 -0.29 -1.05 11.42
CA ARG A 88 -1.09 -0.59 12.56
C ARG A 88 -0.28 0.26 13.54
N GLY A 89 -0.61 0.20 14.83
CA GLY A 89 0.10 0.92 15.89
C GLY A 89 1.56 0.50 16.07
N LEU A 90 1.97 -0.68 15.55
CA LEU A 90 3.33 -1.18 15.69
C LEU A 90 4.33 -0.30 14.93
N GLY A 91 4.13 -0.14 13.61
CA GLY A 91 5.06 0.65 12.80
C GLY A 91 5.02 2.14 13.12
N HIS A 92 3.85 2.68 13.52
CA HIS A 92 3.80 4.04 14.05
C HIS A 92 4.73 4.19 15.27
N GLN A 93 4.69 3.25 16.21
CA GLN A 93 5.54 3.33 17.40
C GLN A 93 7.01 3.10 17.04
N VAL A 94 7.34 2.19 16.13
CA VAL A 94 8.72 2.01 15.62
C VAL A 94 9.27 3.31 15.04
N ALA A 95 8.49 4.01 14.21
CA ALA A 95 8.90 5.31 13.66
C ALA A 95 9.07 6.37 14.77
N THR A 96 8.13 6.45 15.72
CA THR A 96 8.22 7.38 16.86
C THR A 96 9.48 7.14 17.69
N ASP A 97 9.77 5.88 18.01
CA ASP A 97 10.94 5.50 18.82
C ASP A 97 12.23 5.83 18.07
N ALA A 98 12.29 5.56 16.76
CA ALA A 98 13.45 5.86 15.93
C ALA A 98 13.72 7.36 15.77
N LEU A 99 12.69 8.19 15.62
CA LEU A 99 12.85 9.65 15.50
C LEU A 99 13.55 10.24 16.74
N VAL A 100 13.22 9.76 17.94
CA VAL A 100 13.88 10.20 19.19
C VAL A 100 15.36 9.84 19.19
N GLU A 101 15.73 8.64 18.73
CA GLU A 101 17.13 8.23 18.64
C GLU A 101 17.88 8.94 17.51
N MET A 102 17.22 9.23 16.39
CA MET A 102 17.79 10.01 15.28
C MET A 102 18.08 11.46 15.71
N GLU A 103 17.20 12.11 16.48
CA GLU A 103 17.47 13.45 17.02
C GLU A 103 18.76 13.49 17.87
N LYS A 104 19.00 12.45 18.68
CA LYS A 104 20.24 12.30 19.46
C LYS A 104 21.45 12.04 18.55
N ALA A 105 21.30 11.18 17.55
CA ALA A 105 22.35 10.86 16.59
C ALA A 105 22.77 12.10 15.78
N MET A 106 21.82 12.93 15.36
CA MET A 106 22.11 14.17 14.65
C MET A 106 22.93 15.14 15.49
N ALA A 107 22.56 15.32 16.76
CA ALA A 107 23.30 16.18 17.68
C ALA A 107 24.73 15.66 17.89
N ARG A 108 24.91 14.34 18.03
CA ARG A 108 26.22 13.70 18.14
C ARG A 108 27.06 13.87 16.87
N ASP A 109 26.45 13.67 15.70
CA ASP A 109 27.14 13.58 14.41
C ASP A 109 27.25 14.92 13.68
N GLY A 110 26.77 16.02 14.29
CA GLY A 110 26.78 17.36 13.72
C GLY A 110 25.91 17.50 12.46
N ILE A 111 24.80 16.78 12.38
CA ILE A 111 23.87 16.82 11.24
C ILE A 111 22.85 17.93 11.45
N PHE A 112 22.88 18.94 10.58
CA PHE A 112 21.91 20.04 10.57
C PHE A 112 20.94 19.89 9.41
N VAL A 113 19.66 20.08 9.70
CA VAL A 113 18.56 19.97 8.73
C VAL A 113 17.71 21.24 8.77
N ASN A 114 17.09 21.54 7.64
CA ASN A 114 16.26 22.75 7.51
C ASN A 114 14.94 22.68 8.30
N ASP A 115 14.49 21.48 8.65
CA ASP A 115 13.29 21.23 9.44
C ASP A 115 13.54 20.07 10.39
N ARG A 116 13.15 20.20 11.67
CA ARG A 116 13.28 19.16 12.68
C ARG A 116 12.59 17.85 12.28
N GLN A 117 11.52 17.91 11.48
CA GLN A 117 10.81 16.75 10.96
C GLN A 117 11.64 15.92 9.95
N LEU A 118 12.77 16.44 9.46
CA LEU A 118 13.75 15.73 8.64
C LEU A 118 14.81 14.99 9.49
N ALA A 119 14.45 14.62 10.72
CA ALA A 119 15.35 13.89 11.60
C ALA A 119 15.85 12.60 10.93
N CYS A 120 17.17 12.38 10.93
CA CYS A 120 17.81 11.27 10.23
C CYS A 120 19.05 10.76 10.98
N ALA A 121 19.56 9.61 10.55
CA ALA A 121 20.83 9.07 11.01
C ALA A 121 21.63 8.53 9.83
N ARG A 122 22.97 8.43 9.97
CA ARG A 122 23.80 7.76 8.97
C ARG A 122 23.36 6.29 8.88
N ILE A 123 23.23 5.77 7.66
CA ILE A 123 22.74 4.40 7.41
C ILE A 123 23.51 3.36 8.21
N GLN A 124 24.84 3.50 8.28
CA GLN A 124 25.73 2.55 8.95
C GLN A 124 25.89 2.81 10.45
N SER A 125 25.22 3.82 11.02
CA SER A 125 25.24 4.04 12.46
C SER A 125 24.38 3.00 13.19
N THR A 126 24.60 2.85 14.49
CA THR A 126 23.77 2.00 15.35
C THR A 126 22.29 2.37 15.24
N GLU A 127 21.95 3.65 15.23
CA GLU A 127 20.57 4.13 15.12
C GLU A 127 19.97 3.83 13.74
N GLY A 128 20.74 4.08 12.66
CA GLY A 128 20.32 3.77 11.30
C GLY A 128 20.03 2.28 11.10
N GLN A 129 20.96 1.42 11.51
CA GLN A 129 20.80 -0.04 11.43
C GLN A 129 19.67 -0.56 12.32
N ASN A 130 19.53 -0.04 13.55
CA ASN A 130 18.43 -0.43 14.43
C ASN A 130 17.08 -0.04 13.82
N TYR A 131 16.97 1.17 13.25
CA TYR A 131 15.74 1.61 12.58
C TYR A 131 15.41 0.73 11.38
N LEU A 132 16.37 0.46 10.48
CA LEU A 132 16.14 -0.37 9.29
C LEU A 132 15.64 -1.77 9.65
N LYS A 133 16.22 -2.39 10.69
CA LYS A 133 15.77 -3.69 11.20
C LYS A 133 14.38 -3.63 11.85
N GLY A 134 14.10 -2.58 12.61
CA GLY A 134 12.77 -2.35 13.22
C GLY A 134 11.68 -2.05 12.18
N MET A 135 11.99 -1.26 11.17
CA MET A 135 11.13 -0.96 10.03
C MET A 135 10.84 -2.23 9.22
N ALA A 136 11.86 -3.06 8.95
CA ALA A 136 11.67 -4.36 8.29
C ALA A 136 10.73 -5.27 9.10
N ALA A 137 10.85 -5.28 10.43
CA ALA A 137 9.91 -6.01 11.29
C ALA A 137 8.49 -5.43 11.23
N ALA A 138 8.34 -4.10 11.15
CA ALA A 138 7.04 -3.46 10.97
C ALA A 138 6.42 -3.73 9.59
N ALA A 139 7.23 -3.79 8.53
CA ALA A 139 6.80 -4.20 7.19
C ALA A 139 6.31 -5.66 7.18
N ASN A 140 7.07 -6.57 7.81
CA ASN A 140 6.65 -7.97 8.00
C ASN A 140 5.30 -8.08 8.74
N PHE A 141 5.10 -7.28 9.79
CA PHE A 141 3.82 -7.19 10.47
C PHE A 141 2.70 -6.68 9.55
N ALA A 142 2.97 -5.70 8.69
CA ALA A 142 2.00 -5.17 7.73
C ALA A 142 1.57 -6.20 6.68
N TRP A 143 2.51 -6.97 6.12
CA TRP A 143 2.18 -8.05 5.18
C TRP A 143 1.33 -9.14 5.83
N VAL A 144 1.69 -9.57 7.05
CA VAL A 144 0.87 -10.54 7.80
C VAL A 144 -0.52 -9.97 8.11
N ASN A 145 -0.61 -8.68 8.46
CA ASN A 145 -1.89 -8.03 8.68
C ASN A 145 -2.77 -8.08 7.41
N ARG A 146 -2.22 -7.71 6.25
CA ARG A 146 -2.95 -7.76 4.96
C ARG A 146 -3.32 -9.18 4.57
N SER A 147 -2.45 -10.17 4.78
CA SER A 147 -2.77 -11.56 4.48
C SER A 147 -3.92 -12.11 5.34
N CYS A 148 -3.96 -11.76 6.63
CA CYS A 148 -5.12 -12.10 7.48
C CYS A 148 -6.41 -11.43 6.99
N MET A 149 -6.32 -10.20 6.46
CA MET A 149 -7.48 -9.53 5.86
C MET A 149 -7.90 -10.18 4.54
N THR A 150 -6.97 -10.61 3.68
CA THR A 150 -7.26 -11.40 2.47
C THR A 150 -8.01 -12.67 2.82
N PHE A 151 -7.58 -13.38 3.87
CA PHE A 151 -8.32 -14.54 4.40
C PHE A 151 -9.75 -14.15 4.81
N CYS A 152 -9.93 -13.09 5.60
CA CYS A 152 -11.26 -12.62 6.01
C CYS A 152 -12.16 -12.24 4.81
N VAL A 153 -11.58 -11.62 3.77
CA VAL A 153 -12.29 -11.30 2.52
C VAL A 153 -12.78 -12.57 1.84
N ARG A 154 -11.90 -13.55 1.65
CA ARG A 154 -12.25 -14.86 1.07
C ARG A 154 -13.37 -15.55 1.85
N GLN A 155 -13.28 -15.56 3.19
CA GLN A 155 -14.31 -16.12 4.06
C GLN A 155 -15.65 -15.37 3.95
N ALA A 156 -15.62 -14.04 3.84
CA ALA A 156 -16.83 -13.24 3.69
C ALA A 156 -17.53 -13.53 2.35
N PHE A 157 -16.79 -13.56 1.25
CA PHE A 157 -17.35 -13.88 -0.07
C PHE A 157 -17.87 -15.32 -0.11
N SER A 158 -17.11 -16.28 0.40
CA SER A 158 -17.52 -17.68 0.43
C SER A 158 -18.86 -17.89 1.16
N ARG A 159 -19.07 -17.22 2.30
CA ARG A 159 -20.33 -17.28 3.04
C ARG A 159 -21.51 -16.67 2.29
N ILE A 160 -21.29 -15.56 1.58
CA ILE A 160 -22.36 -14.84 0.89
C ILE A 160 -22.77 -15.56 -0.41
N PHE A 161 -21.80 -16.10 -1.15
CA PHE A 161 -22.03 -16.77 -2.43
C PHE A 161 -22.21 -18.28 -2.32
N ASN A 162 -22.05 -18.84 -1.12
CA ASN A 162 -22.12 -20.28 -0.86
C ASN A 162 -21.22 -21.09 -1.83
N SER A 163 -20.01 -20.59 -2.03
CA SER A 163 -19.01 -21.11 -2.97
C SER A 163 -17.63 -21.03 -2.32
N SER A 164 -16.71 -21.93 -2.67
CA SER A 164 -15.36 -21.84 -2.12
C SER A 164 -14.62 -20.62 -2.68
N PRO A 165 -13.65 -20.01 -1.97
CA PRO A 165 -12.90 -18.90 -2.55
C PRO A 165 -12.08 -19.28 -3.80
N ASP A 166 -11.78 -20.57 -3.97
CA ASP A 166 -11.11 -21.14 -5.15
C ASP A 166 -12.07 -21.16 -6.36
N ASP A 167 -13.30 -21.64 -6.18
CA ASP A 167 -14.35 -21.59 -7.21
C ASP A 167 -14.75 -20.14 -7.60
N LEU A 168 -14.52 -19.19 -6.69
CA LEU A 168 -14.70 -17.76 -6.91
C LEU A 168 -13.46 -17.06 -7.50
N ASP A 169 -12.40 -17.81 -7.81
CA ASP A 169 -11.16 -17.32 -8.43
C ASP A 169 -10.51 -16.16 -7.65
N MET A 170 -10.54 -16.22 -6.31
CA MET A 170 -10.12 -15.13 -5.43
C MET A 170 -8.60 -15.04 -5.21
N HIS A 171 -7.82 -15.02 -6.28
CA HIS A 171 -6.36 -14.90 -6.24
C HIS A 171 -5.90 -13.47 -5.92
N VAL A 172 -4.72 -13.36 -5.30
CA VAL A 172 -4.08 -12.06 -5.04
C VAL A 172 -3.40 -11.58 -6.32
N ILE A 173 -3.83 -10.44 -6.86
CA ILE A 173 -3.15 -9.79 -7.98
C ILE A 173 -1.77 -9.32 -7.55
N TYR A 174 -1.70 -8.44 -6.54
CA TYR A 174 -0.43 -8.01 -6.01
C TYR A 174 -0.59 -7.37 -4.62
N ASP A 175 0.46 -7.43 -3.80
CA ASP A 175 0.58 -6.68 -2.55
C ASP A 175 1.84 -5.79 -2.60
N VAL A 176 1.63 -4.47 -2.59
CA VAL A 176 2.70 -3.47 -2.70
C VAL A 176 2.70 -2.48 -1.54
N SER A 177 3.89 -2.14 -1.06
CA SER A 177 4.12 -1.13 -0.02
C SER A 177 4.33 0.26 -0.61
N HIS A 178 3.78 1.30 0.04
CA HIS A 178 4.01 2.71 -0.34
C HIS A 178 4.66 3.55 0.77
N ASN A 179 4.96 2.94 1.92
CA ASN A 179 5.73 3.54 3.01
C ASN A 179 6.76 2.50 3.48
N ILE A 180 7.93 2.47 2.85
CA ILE A 180 8.99 1.53 3.15
C ILE A 180 10.34 2.18 2.84
N ALA A 181 11.45 1.53 3.17
CA ALA A 181 12.76 1.90 2.64
C ALA A 181 13.53 0.62 2.33
N LYS A 182 14.21 0.58 1.20
CA LYS A 182 14.82 -0.64 0.66
C LYS A 182 16.15 -0.34 0.00
N PHE A 183 17.10 -1.26 0.20
CA PHE A 183 18.37 -1.23 -0.51
C PHE A 183 18.18 -1.87 -1.88
N GLU A 184 18.53 -1.14 -2.92
CA GLU A 184 18.31 -1.51 -4.31
C GLU A 184 19.50 -1.08 -5.15
N GLU A 185 19.85 -1.89 -6.15
CA GLU A 185 20.85 -1.52 -7.14
C GLU A 185 20.19 -0.69 -8.26
N HIS A 186 20.73 0.50 -8.49
CA HIS A 186 20.30 1.41 -9.56
C HIS A 186 21.51 1.92 -10.34
N TRP A 187 21.29 2.32 -11.59
CA TRP A 187 22.34 2.89 -12.43
C TRP A 187 22.41 4.41 -12.27
N ILE A 188 23.54 4.92 -11.78
CA ILE A 188 23.83 6.36 -11.67
C ILE A 188 25.13 6.65 -12.41
N ASP A 189 25.09 7.60 -13.34
CA ASP A 189 26.24 8.00 -14.18
C ASP A 189 26.92 6.80 -14.87
N GLY A 190 26.09 5.86 -15.35
CA GLY A 190 26.55 4.65 -16.06
C GLY A 190 27.19 3.58 -15.16
N ARG A 191 27.03 3.65 -13.84
CA ARG A 191 27.56 2.65 -12.88
C ARG A 191 26.47 2.14 -11.94
N PRO A 192 26.47 0.85 -11.57
CA PRO A 192 25.60 0.35 -10.52
C PRO A 192 25.98 0.97 -9.18
N LYS A 193 24.97 1.45 -8.45
CA LYS A 193 25.09 1.94 -7.07
C LYS A 193 23.95 1.36 -6.24
N GLU A 194 24.29 0.94 -5.02
CA GLU A 194 23.28 0.59 -4.02
C GLU A 194 22.69 1.87 -3.41
N LEU A 195 21.37 2.00 -3.42
CA LEU A 195 20.63 3.14 -2.90
C LEU A 195 19.58 2.67 -1.89
N CYS A 196 19.30 3.52 -0.90
CA CYS A 196 18.15 3.34 0.00
C CYS A 196 16.95 4.13 -0.56
N VAL A 197 16.03 3.42 -1.21
CA VAL A 197 14.87 3.99 -1.92
C VAL A 197 13.60 3.73 -1.12
N HIS A 198 12.66 4.69 -1.10
CA HIS A 198 11.51 4.67 -0.19
C HIS A 198 10.23 4.02 -0.77
N ARG A 199 10.18 3.77 -2.08
CA ARG A 199 8.97 3.28 -2.79
C ARG A 199 9.39 2.53 -4.06
N LYS A 200 8.50 1.68 -4.61
CA LYS A 200 8.79 0.81 -5.77
C LYS A 200 7.63 0.71 -6.77
N ALA A 201 8.01 0.51 -8.03
CA ALA A 201 7.23 0.35 -9.25
C ALA A 201 8.17 -0.20 -10.36
N PHE A 202 8.69 -1.40 -10.15
CA PHE A 202 9.71 -2.00 -11.00
C PHE A 202 9.24 -2.25 -12.43
N GLY A 203 10.12 -1.96 -13.39
CA GLY A 203 9.87 -2.24 -14.80
C GLY A 203 9.89 -3.74 -15.15
N PRO A 204 9.53 -4.09 -16.40
CA PRO A 204 9.64 -5.45 -16.93
C PRO A 204 11.05 -6.06 -16.73
N HIS A 205 11.12 -7.38 -16.63
CA HIS A 205 12.35 -8.17 -16.49
C HIS A 205 13.13 -7.97 -15.19
N HIS A 206 12.57 -7.22 -14.22
CA HIS A 206 13.23 -7.02 -12.94
C HIS A 206 13.19 -8.33 -12.13
N PRO A 207 14.30 -8.81 -11.53
CA PRO A 207 14.35 -10.12 -10.88
C PRO A 207 13.43 -10.25 -9.65
N LEU A 208 13.02 -9.13 -9.06
CA LEU A 208 12.14 -9.09 -7.89
C LEU A 208 10.64 -9.00 -8.21
N ILE A 209 10.23 -9.04 -9.48
CA ILE A 209 8.81 -9.10 -9.85
C ILE A 209 8.38 -10.55 -10.12
N PRO A 210 7.13 -10.92 -9.85
CA PRO A 210 6.61 -12.26 -10.13
C PRO A 210 6.78 -12.66 -11.60
N VAL A 211 6.88 -13.96 -11.86
CA VAL A 211 7.09 -14.51 -13.22
C VAL A 211 6.04 -14.02 -14.20
N ASP A 212 4.78 -13.98 -13.77
CA ASP A 212 3.65 -13.56 -14.61
C ASP A 212 3.73 -12.10 -15.07
N TYR A 213 4.46 -11.28 -14.31
CA TYR A 213 4.61 -9.84 -14.56
C TYR A 213 5.96 -9.47 -15.17
N GLN A 214 6.81 -10.46 -15.50
CA GLN A 214 8.11 -10.22 -16.10
C GLN A 214 8.04 -9.43 -17.41
N LEU A 215 6.99 -9.60 -18.21
CA LEU A 215 6.84 -8.87 -19.48
C LEU A 215 6.09 -7.54 -19.35
N THR A 216 5.27 -7.38 -18.32
CA THR A 216 4.37 -6.23 -18.16
C THR A 216 4.92 -5.19 -17.19
N GLY A 217 5.78 -5.60 -16.26
CA GLY A 217 6.26 -4.79 -15.14
C GLY A 217 5.41 -4.98 -13.88
N GLN A 218 5.95 -4.55 -12.74
CA GLN A 218 5.31 -4.70 -11.43
C GLN A 218 3.92 -4.03 -11.41
N PRO A 219 2.85 -4.72 -10.98
CA PRO A 219 1.57 -4.07 -10.72
C PRO A 219 1.71 -3.03 -9.61
N VAL A 220 1.16 -1.84 -9.82
CA VAL A 220 1.12 -0.76 -8.84
C VAL A 220 -0.33 -0.40 -8.56
N LEU A 221 -0.73 -0.59 -7.30
CA LEU A 221 -2.11 -0.37 -6.86
C LEU A 221 -2.28 1.07 -6.35
N ILE A 222 -3.11 1.85 -7.05
CA ILE A 222 -3.35 3.25 -6.75
C ILE A 222 -4.78 3.42 -6.24
N GLY A 223 -4.88 3.57 -4.92
CA GLY A 223 -6.14 3.89 -4.26
C GLY A 223 -6.57 5.35 -4.48
N GLY A 224 -7.84 5.53 -4.80
CA GLY A 224 -8.49 6.84 -4.74
C GLY A 224 -8.93 7.20 -3.31
N SER A 225 -10.20 7.52 -3.19
CA SER A 225 -10.94 7.77 -1.95
C SER A 225 -12.26 6.97 -1.97
N MET A 226 -13.01 6.97 -0.87
CA MET A 226 -14.23 6.14 -0.72
C MET A 226 -15.34 6.35 -1.77
N GLY A 227 -15.22 7.35 -2.64
CA GLY A 227 -16.20 7.67 -3.68
C GLY A 227 -15.59 7.99 -5.04
N THR A 228 -14.32 7.63 -5.26
CA THR A 228 -13.60 7.87 -6.51
C THR A 228 -12.98 6.58 -7.03
N CYS A 229 -12.56 6.58 -8.29
CA CYS A 229 -11.92 5.42 -8.91
C CYS A 229 -10.61 5.04 -8.24
N SER A 230 -10.19 3.80 -8.44
CA SER A 230 -8.83 3.34 -8.21
C SER A 230 -8.21 2.90 -9.53
N TYR A 231 -6.88 2.74 -9.57
CA TYR A 231 -6.16 2.28 -10.75
C TYR A 231 -5.19 1.16 -10.41
N ILE A 232 -4.97 0.28 -11.39
CA ILE A 232 -3.80 -0.59 -11.45
C ILE A 232 -2.91 -0.06 -12.58
N LEU A 233 -1.65 0.20 -12.25
CA LEU A 233 -0.62 0.58 -13.21
C LEU A 233 0.43 -0.54 -13.32
N SER A 234 1.32 -0.42 -14.29
CA SER A 234 2.53 -1.25 -14.38
C SER A 234 3.78 -0.38 -14.31
N GLY A 235 4.81 -0.84 -13.60
CA GLY A 235 6.12 -0.22 -13.59
C GLY A 235 6.77 -0.26 -14.98
N THR A 236 7.69 0.67 -15.27
CA THR A 236 8.26 0.84 -16.62
C THR A 236 9.78 0.94 -16.59
N GLN A 237 10.41 0.65 -17.73
CA GLN A 237 11.85 0.85 -17.90
C GLN A 237 12.26 2.33 -17.78
N LYS A 238 11.39 3.27 -18.18
CA LYS A 238 11.64 4.69 -18.01
C LYS A 238 11.59 5.09 -16.53
N GLY A 239 10.61 4.58 -15.78
CA GLY A 239 10.54 4.75 -14.32
C GLY A 239 11.79 4.21 -13.60
N MET A 240 12.31 3.05 -14.03
CA MET A 240 13.58 2.54 -13.49
C MET A 240 14.74 3.53 -13.64
N ARG A 241 14.83 4.20 -14.79
CA ARG A 241 15.93 5.15 -15.09
C ARG A 241 15.75 6.52 -14.46
N GLU A 242 14.53 7.05 -14.46
CA GLU A 242 14.28 8.46 -14.12
C GLU A 242 13.86 8.66 -12.66
N THR A 243 13.25 7.65 -12.03
CA THR A 243 12.68 7.77 -10.69
C THR A 243 13.07 6.62 -9.78
N PHE A 244 14.16 5.91 -10.08
CA PHE A 244 14.62 4.74 -9.33
C PHE A 244 13.50 3.69 -9.18
N GLY A 245 12.72 3.50 -10.24
CA GLY A 245 11.59 2.58 -10.24
C GLY A 245 10.51 3.01 -9.24
N THR A 246 10.19 4.29 -9.13
CA THR A 246 9.15 4.81 -8.23
C THR A 246 8.03 5.49 -9.00
N THR A 247 6.79 5.39 -8.51
CA THR A 247 5.64 6.16 -9.01
C THR A 247 4.73 6.66 -7.87
N CYS A 248 3.58 7.23 -8.20
CA CYS A 248 2.58 7.67 -7.24
C CYS A 248 1.97 6.49 -6.45
N HIS A 249 1.24 6.80 -5.36
CA HIS A 249 0.60 5.78 -4.51
C HIS A 249 -0.88 6.06 -4.21
N GLY A 250 -1.42 7.16 -4.73
CA GLY A 250 -2.78 7.62 -4.47
C GLY A 250 -2.93 9.10 -4.76
N ALA A 251 -4.15 9.63 -4.60
CA ALA A 251 -4.47 11.03 -4.87
C ALA A 251 -3.68 12.03 -4.00
N GLY A 252 -3.39 11.65 -2.76
CA GLY A 252 -2.91 12.59 -1.73
C GLY A 252 -4.02 13.53 -1.25
N ARG A 253 -3.90 14.00 0.00
CA ARG A 253 -4.90 14.88 0.59
C ARG A 253 -4.77 16.31 0.07
N ALA A 254 -5.88 16.91 -0.32
CA ALA A 254 -5.99 18.34 -0.61
C ALA A 254 -6.38 19.15 0.64
N MET A 255 -7.07 18.52 1.60
CA MET A 255 -7.50 19.16 2.85
C MET A 255 -7.00 18.41 4.09
N SER A 256 -6.63 19.16 5.13
CA SER A 256 -6.36 18.57 6.44
C SER A 256 -7.63 17.96 7.02
N ARG A 257 -7.51 16.90 7.83
CA ARG A 257 -8.66 16.23 8.47
C ARG A 257 -9.53 17.22 9.26
N SER A 258 -8.90 18.16 9.95
CA SER A 258 -9.60 19.21 10.70
C SER A 258 -10.34 20.23 9.83
N LYS A 259 -9.88 20.47 8.59
CA LYS A 259 -10.60 21.29 7.62
C LYS A 259 -11.78 20.52 7.05
N SER A 260 -11.59 19.26 6.65
CA SER A 260 -12.66 18.39 6.16
C SER A 260 -13.82 18.29 7.14
N ARG A 261 -13.55 17.98 8.42
CA ARG A 261 -14.59 17.90 9.47
C ARG A 261 -15.40 19.17 9.69
N ARG A 262 -14.84 20.33 9.38
CA ARG A 262 -15.53 21.61 9.57
C ARG A 262 -16.42 21.97 8.37
N ASN A 263 -16.08 21.46 7.19
CA ASN A 263 -16.64 21.93 5.94
C ASN A 263 -17.49 20.87 5.22
N ILE A 264 -17.42 19.61 5.63
CA ILE A 264 -18.08 18.49 4.97
C ILE A 264 -19.02 17.83 5.97
N LEU A 265 -20.31 17.81 5.63
CA LEU A 265 -21.33 17.15 6.43
C LEU A 265 -21.34 15.64 6.15
N PHE A 266 -21.61 14.86 7.19
CA PHE A 266 -21.62 13.41 7.12
C PHE A 266 -22.72 12.90 6.18
N GLU A 267 -23.91 13.50 6.28
CA GLU A 267 -25.12 13.16 5.53
C GLU A 267 -24.91 13.38 4.03
N ASP A 268 -24.28 14.50 3.66
CA ASP A 268 -23.98 14.83 2.27
C ASP A 268 -23.04 13.79 1.63
N VAL A 269 -22.02 13.34 2.38
CA VAL A 269 -21.11 12.30 1.89
C VAL A 269 -21.85 10.98 1.67
N LEU A 270 -22.71 10.57 2.61
CA LEU A 270 -23.49 9.34 2.45
C LEU A 270 -24.46 9.41 1.27
N GLU A 271 -25.16 10.52 1.11
CA GLU A 271 -26.11 10.71 0.01
C GLU A 271 -25.37 10.74 -1.33
N ASN A 272 -24.23 11.42 -1.42
CA ASN A 272 -23.38 11.42 -2.62
C ASN A 272 -22.87 10.02 -2.99
N LEU A 273 -22.47 9.22 -2.00
CA LEU A 273 -22.07 7.83 -2.23
C LEU A 273 -23.25 6.97 -2.70
N LYS A 274 -24.41 7.13 -2.06
CA LYS A 274 -25.64 6.41 -2.41
C LYS A 274 -26.10 6.74 -3.83
N GLN A 275 -26.05 8.00 -4.24
CA GLN A 275 -26.36 8.43 -5.61
C GLN A 275 -25.43 7.79 -6.65
N LYS A 276 -24.17 7.52 -6.27
CA LYS A 276 -23.20 6.79 -7.10
C LYS A 276 -23.36 5.25 -7.02
N GLY A 277 -24.33 4.75 -6.25
CA GLY A 277 -24.54 3.32 -6.03
C GLY A 277 -23.46 2.67 -5.16
N ILE A 278 -22.78 3.44 -4.30
CA ILE A 278 -21.70 2.95 -3.44
C ILE A 278 -22.26 2.69 -2.04
N SER A 279 -22.20 1.44 -1.61
CA SER A 279 -22.53 1.06 -0.24
C SER A 279 -21.37 1.36 0.70
N ILE A 280 -21.64 1.81 1.92
CA ILE A 280 -20.57 2.10 2.89
C ILE A 280 -20.87 1.50 4.26
N ARG A 281 -19.82 0.92 4.87
CA ARG A 281 -19.79 0.47 6.26
C ARG A 281 -18.65 1.18 6.96
N VAL A 282 -18.96 1.91 8.02
CA VAL A 282 -17.99 2.69 8.79
C VAL A 282 -18.09 2.39 10.27
N ALA A 283 -16.96 2.38 10.96
CA ALA A 283 -16.91 2.28 12.41
C ALA A 283 -17.31 3.60 13.12
N SER A 284 -17.13 4.75 12.45
CA SER A 284 -17.42 6.06 13.03
C SER A 284 -17.84 7.10 11.98
N PRO A 285 -18.91 7.89 12.23
CA PRO A 285 -19.29 9.01 11.36
C PRO A 285 -18.17 10.04 11.15
N LYS A 286 -17.34 10.26 12.19
CA LYS A 286 -16.22 11.21 12.13
C LYS A 286 -15.23 10.89 11.01
N LEU A 287 -14.98 9.60 10.77
CA LEU A 287 -14.03 9.14 9.75
C LEU A 287 -14.56 9.37 8.33
N VAL A 288 -15.88 9.34 8.14
CA VAL A 288 -16.48 9.60 6.83
C VAL A 288 -16.24 11.05 6.41
N MET A 289 -16.44 12.01 7.30
CA MET A 289 -16.16 13.42 7.01
C MET A 289 -14.67 13.68 6.76
N GLU A 290 -13.78 13.04 7.54
CA GLU A 290 -12.32 13.21 7.38
C GLU A 290 -11.79 12.66 6.06
N GLU A 291 -12.43 11.62 5.53
CA GLU A 291 -11.94 10.84 4.41
C GLU A 291 -12.83 11.00 3.15
N ALA A 292 -13.72 11.98 3.17
CA ALA A 292 -14.64 12.30 2.08
C ALA A 292 -13.88 12.57 0.77
N PRO A 293 -14.43 12.22 -0.41
CA PRO A 293 -13.77 12.41 -1.71
C PRO A 293 -13.18 13.80 -1.94
N GLU A 294 -13.87 14.85 -1.52
CA GLU A 294 -13.51 16.27 -1.65
C GLU A 294 -12.28 16.64 -0.81
N SER A 295 -11.87 15.78 0.12
CA SER A 295 -10.65 15.96 0.93
C SER A 295 -9.38 15.57 0.18
N TYR A 296 -9.50 14.95 -0.99
CA TYR A 296 -8.43 14.40 -1.80
C TYR A 296 -8.28 15.16 -3.12
N LYS A 297 -7.10 15.08 -3.73
CA LYS A 297 -6.92 15.51 -5.13
C LYS A 297 -7.66 14.56 -6.07
N ASP A 298 -7.78 14.92 -7.36
CA ASP A 298 -8.22 13.95 -8.35
C ASP A 298 -7.12 12.91 -8.58
N VAL A 299 -7.43 11.64 -8.28
CA VAL A 299 -6.53 10.51 -8.50
C VAL A 299 -6.23 10.31 -9.99
N THR A 300 -7.18 10.64 -10.87
CA THR A 300 -7.02 10.52 -12.32
C THR A 300 -5.93 11.46 -12.82
N ASP A 301 -5.90 12.71 -12.36
CA ASP A 301 -4.85 13.67 -12.74
C ASP A 301 -3.46 13.20 -12.29
N VAL A 302 -3.36 12.68 -11.06
CA VAL A 302 -2.10 12.15 -10.51
C VAL A 302 -1.61 10.95 -11.32
N VAL A 303 -2.51 10.03 -11.68
CA VAL A 303 -2.19 8.84 -12.48
C VAL A 303 -1.80 9.23 -13.90
N ASN A 304 -2.58 10.10 -14.55
CA ASN A 304 -2.31 10.56 -15.92
C ASN A 304 -0.97 11.27 -16.01
N THR A 305 -0.62 12.11 -15.02
CA THR A 305 0.69 12.78 -14.95
C THR A 305 1.83 11.75 -14.97
N CYS A 306 1.72 10.69 -14.16
CA CYS A 306 2.75 9.64 -14.09
C CYS A 306 2.79 8.79 -15.37
N HIS A 307 1.64 8.58 -15.99
CA HIS A 307 1.50 7.86 -17.25
C HIS A 307 2.11 8.62 -18.43
N GLU A 308 1.79 9.91 -18.56
CA GLU A 308 2.30 10.80 -19.60
C GLU A 308 3.80 11.04 -19.44
N ALA A 309 4.28 11.16 -18.19
CA ALA A 309 5.71 11.15 -17.89
C ALA A 309 6.36 9.79 -18.26
N GLY A 310 5.57 8.73 -18.44
CA GLY A 310 6.03 7.40 -18.81
C GLY A 310 6.74 6.64 -17.69
N ILE A 311 6.63 7.09 -16.43
CA ILE A 311 7.25 6.43 -15.27
C ILE A 311 6.41 5.24 -14.78
N SER A 312 5.12 5.22 -15.10
CA SER A 312 4.22 4.07 -14.95
C SER A 312 3.26 3.99 -16.14
N LYS A 313 2.67 2.81 -16.40
CA LYS A 313 1.73 2.59 -17.50
C LYS A 313 0.33 2.30 -16.96
N LEU A 314 -0.70 2.95 -17.49
CA LEU A 314 -2.09 2.63 -17.19
C LEU A 314 -2.41 1.19 -17.62
N ALA A 315 -2.97 0.38 -16.71
CA ALA A 315 -3.45 -0.97 -17.02
C ALA A 315 -4.96 -1.08 -16.84
N VAL A 316 -5.48 -0.77 -15.65
CA VAL A 316 -6.90 -0.96 -15.30
C VAL A 316 -7.41 0.23 -14.48
N LYS A 317 -8.65 0.66 -14.74
CA LYS A 317 -9.42 1.57 -13.87
C LYS A 317 -10.54 0.81 -13.19
N LEU A 318 -10.69 1.04 -11.90
CA LEU A 318 -11.67 0.41 -11.04
C LEU A 318 -12.61 1.47 -10.47
N ARG A 319 -13.87 1.12 -10.22
CA ARG A 319 -14.80 1.97 -9.47
C ARG A 319 -15.33 1.24 -8.23
N PRO A 320 -15.41 1.89 -7.06
CA PRO A 320 -16.04 1.31 -5.88
C PRO A 320 -17.51 0.98 -6.13
N ILE A 321 -17.95 -0.10 -5.51
CA ILE A 321 -19.38 -0.41 -5.29
C ILE A 321 -19.68 -0.64 -3.80
N ALA A 322 -18.69 -1.00 -2.99
CA ALA A 322 -18.82 -1.04 -1.54
C ALA A 322 -17.51 -0.67 -0.84
N VAL A 323 -17.57 0.14 0.21
CA VAL A 323 -16.41 0.57 1.01
C VAL A 323 -16.61 0.21 2.47
N ILE A 324 -15.59 -0.40 3.08
CA ILE A 324 -15.51 -0.70 4.50
C ILE A 324 -14.37 0.14 5.09
N LYS A 325 -14.70 0.99 6.07
CA LYS A 325 -13.72 1.77 6.84
C LYS A 325 -13.74 1.35 8.31
N GLY A 326 -12.54 1.11 8.86
CA GLY A 326 -12.33 0.80 10.27
C GLY A 326 -12.31 2.04 11.15
#